data_AF-A0A7U9SVK7-F1
#
_entry.id   AF-A0A7U9SVK7-F1
#
_cell.length_a   1.000
_cell.length_b   1.000
_cell.length_c   1.000
_cell.angle_alpha   90.00
_cell.angle_beta   90.00
_cell.angle_gamma   90.00
#
_symmetry.space_group_name_H-M   'P 1'
#
loop_
_entity.id
_entity.type
_entity.pdbx_description
1 polymer ?
#
loop_
_entity_poly.entity_id
_entity_poly.type
_entity_poly.pdbx_seq_one_letter_code
_entity_poly.pdbx_strand_id
1 'polypeptide(L)'
;MAINQNNQNILLLLVKDEFCEEYLRRLIGLAQEITFDWAANIIIAFPNYNEFEDSEAVISAKSEFEDSSFTDKITVLTYDPDFRDEV
;
A
#
# COMPACT_ATOMS: atom_id res chain seq x y z
N MET A 1 1.09 10.63 -5.31
CA MET A 1 2.21 11.58 -5.49
C MET A 1 3.46 10.79 -5.81
N ALA A 2 4.24 11.19 -6.82
CA ALA A 2 5.55 10.59 -7.07
C ALA A 2 6.63 11.39 -6.31
N ILE A 3 7.50 10.69 -5.59
CA ILE A 3 8.58 11.27 -4.77
C ILE A 3 9.89 10.62 -5.21
N ASN A 4 10.98 11.39 -5.32
CA ASN A 4 12.31 10.82 -5.48
C ASN A 4 13.06 10.99 -4.15
N GLN A 5 13.44 9.89 -3.51
CA GLN A 5 14.16 9.89 -2.25
C GLN A 5 15.33 8.91 -2.35
N ASN A 6 16.55 9.36 -2.04
CA ASN A 6 17.76 8.54 -2.13
C ASN A 6 17.93 7.80 -3.46
N ASN A 7 17.62 8.47 -4.59
CA ASN A 7 17.66 7.89 -5.93
C ASN A 7 16.65 6.76 -6.19
N GLN A 8 15.66 6.59 -5.31
CA GLN A 8 14.53 5.68 -5.48
C GLN A 8 13.27 6.50 -5.77
N ASN A 9 12.55 6.11 -6.81
CA ASN A 9 11.24 6.68 -7.09
C ASN A 9 10.17 5.95 -6.27
N ILE A 10 9.38 6.71 -5.53
CA ILE A 10 8.34 6.23 -4.64
C ILE A 10 7.00 6.76 -5.12
N LEU A 11 6.01 5.89 -5.28
CA LEU A 11 4.62 6.31 -5.41
C LEU A 11 3.97 6.30 -4.03
N LEU A 12 3.49 7.46 -3.56
CA LEU A 12 2.70 7.58 -2.34
C LEU A 12 1.22 7.79 -2.69
N LEU A 13 0.36 6.89 -2.25
CA LEU A 13 -1.10 6.99 -2.29
C LEU A 13 -1.62 7.21 -0.87
N LEU A 14 -2.11 8.42 -0.60
CA LEU A 14 -2.75 8.78 0.67
C LEU A 14 -4.25 8.61 0.51
N VAL A 15 -4.83 7.75 1.34
CA VAL A 15 -6.26 7.42 1.32
C VAL A 15 -6.94 8.12 2.49
N LYS A 16 -8.07 8.78 2.25
CA LYS A 16 -8.81 9.48 3.31
C LYS A 16 -9.82 8.57 4.02
N ASP A 17 -10.34 7.59 3.30
CA ASP A 17 -11.31 6.63 3.80
C ASP A 17 -10.64 5.56 4.66
N GLU A 18 -11.43 4.90 5.52
CA GLU A 18 -10.96 3.78 6.34
C GLU A 18 -10.44 2.61 5.48
N PHE A 19 -9.57 1.79 6.09
CA PHE A 19 -9.05 0.59 5.46
C PHE A 19 -10.18 -0.32 4.98
N CYS A 20 -10.04 -0.79 3.76
CA CYS A 20 -10.97 -1.73 3.13
C CYS A 20 -10.21 -2.55 2.09
N GLU A 21 -10.27 -3.88 2.20
CA GLU A 21 -9.58 -4.81 1.30
C GLU A 21 -9.96 -4.60 -0.16
N GLU A 22 -11.25 -4.44 -0.47
CA GLU A 22 -11.71 -4.17 -1.84
C GLU A 22 -11.14 -2.86 -2.39
N TYR A 23 -11.00 -1.85 -1.54
CA TYR A 23 -10.44 -0.59 -1.96
C TYR A 23 -8.93 -0.70 -2.17
N LEU A 24 -8.22 -1.40 -1.27
CA LEU A 24 -6.81 -1.70 -1.43
C LEU A 24 -6.53 -2.39 -2.77
N ARG A 25 -7.31 -3.42 -3.16
CA ARG A 25 -7.17 -4.09 -4.47
C ARG A 25 -7.21 -3.10 -5.63
N ARG A 26 -8.17 -2.18 -5.62
CA ARG A 26 -8.31 -1.15 -6.67
C ARG A 26 -7.12 -0.20 -6.68
N LEU A 27 -6.59 0.16 -5.50
CA LEU A 27 -5.42 1.02 -5.38
C LEU A 27 -4.14 0.33 -5.85
N ILE A 28 -3.99 -0.98 -5.62
CA ILE A 28 -2.87 -1.77 -6.13
C ILE A 28 -2.92 -1.80 -7.67
N GLY A 29 -4.08 -2.09 -8.27
CA GLY A 29 -4.22 -2.06 -9.73
C GLY A 29 -3.96 -0.67 -10.32
N LEU A 30 -4.45 0.39 -9.67
CA LEU A 30 -4.14 1.77 -10.06
C LEU A 30 -2.64 2.07 -9.96
N ALA A 31 -1.97 1.60 -8.90
CA ALA A 31 -0.54 1.79 -8.73
C ALA A 31 0.26 1.06 -9.83
N GLN A 32 -0.17 -0.12 -10.25
CA GLN A 32 0.44 -0.86 -11.35
C GLN A 32 0.39 -0.06 -12.65
N GLU A 33 -0.80 0.46 -12.98
CA GLU A 33 -1.03 1.28 -14.17
C GLU A 33 -0.29 2.63 -14.12
N ILE A 34 -0.13 3.25 -12.95
CA ILE A 34 0.62 4.51 -12.83
C ILE A 34 2.13 4.29 -12.95
N THR A 35 2.61 3.20 -12.35
CA THR A 35 4.05 3.01 -12.17
C THR A 35 4.73 2.41 -13.37
N PHE A 36 4.07 1.59 -14.21
CA PHE A 36 4.72 0.95 -15.39
C PHE A 36 6.18 0.53 -15.11
N ASP A 37 6.44 0.00 -13.92
CA ASP A 37 7.74 -0.44 -13.39
C ASP A 37 8.83 0.63 -13.05
N TRP A 38 8.55 1.94 -13.09
CA TRP A 38 9.52 2.98 -12.66
C TRP A 38 9.67 3.11 -11.15
N ALA A 39 8.66 2.68 -10.38
CA ALA A 39 8.65 2.82 -8.93
C ALA A 39 9.49 1.71 -8.28
N ALA A 40 10.42 2.12 -7.42
CA ALA A 40 11.16 1.22 -6.56
C ALA A 40 10.35 0.83 -5.32
N ASN A 41 9.43 1.71 -4.88
CA ASN A 41 8.56 1.48 -3.74
C ASN A 41 7.18 2.14 -3.97
N ILE A 42 6.13 1.52 -3.46
CA ILE A 42 4.75 1.96 -3.56
C ILE A 42 4.17 1.93 -2.16
N ILE A 43 3.85 3.11 -1.63
CA ILE A 43 3.29 3.28 -0.30
C ILE A 43 1.80 3.59 -0.43
N ILE A 44 0.96 2.78 0.18
CA ILE A 44 -0.49 3.00 0.28
C ILE A 44 -0.80 3.24 1.76
N ALA A 45 -1.19 4.46 2.09
CA ALA A 45 -1.38 4.90 3.47
C ALA A 45 -2.86 5.13 3.76
N PHE A 46 -3.40 4.42 4.76
CA PHE A 46 -4.77 4.58 5.26
C PHE A 46 -4.75 5.26 6.64
N PRO A 47 -5.85 5.88 7.09
CA PRO A 47 -5.90 6.49 8.43
C PRO A 47 -5.84 5.45 9.54
N ASN A 48 -6.52 4.31 9.39
CA ASN A 48 -6.77 3.35 10.47
C ASN A 48 -6.31 1.92 10.14
N TYR A 49 -5.36 1.75 9.20
CA TYR A 49 -4.83 0.41 8.92
C TYR A 49 -4.12 -0.15 10.16
N ASN A 50 -4.50 -1.35 10.58
CA ASN A 50 -3.86 -2.03 11.70
C ASN A 50 -3.19 -3.32 11.19
N GLU A 51 -1.88 -3.44 11.33
CA GLU A 51 -1.15 -4.61 10.81
C GLU A 51 -1.58 -5.94 11.47
N PHE A 52 -1.96 -5.91 12.75
CA PHE A 52 -2.42 -7.10 13.47
C PHE A 52 -3.79 -7.57 12.96
N GLU A 53 -4.71 -6.65 12.69
CA GLU A 53 -6.08 -6.97 12.24
C GLU A 53 -6.18 -7.18 10.71
N ASP A 54 -5.43 -6.41 9.93
CA ASP A 54 -5.63 -6.28 8.48
C ASP A 54 -4.55 -6.95 7.63
N SER A 55 -3.48 -7.50 8.21
CA SER A 55 -2.37 -8.12 7.45
C SER A 55 -2.83 -9.24 6.51
N GLU A 56 -3.76 -10.10 6.95
CA GLU A 56 -4.35 -11.14 6.12
C GLU A 56 -5.10 -10.56 4.91
N ALA A 57 -5.80 -9.43 5.09
CA ALA A 57 -6.47 -8.73 4.00
C ALA A 57 -5.46 -8.14 3.00
N VAL A 58 -4.31 -7.63 3.47
CA VAL A 58 -3.23 -7.17 2.60
C VAL A 58 -2.63 -8.32 1.80
N ILE A 59 -2.38 -9.47 2.44
CA ILE A 59 -1.85 -10.67 1.76
C ILE A 59 -2.84 -11.17 0.70
N SER A 60 -4.13 -11.25 1.06
CA SER A 60 -5.22 -11.61 0.15
C SER A 60 -5.27 -10.68 -1.06
N ALA A 61 -5.30 -9.36 -0.84
CA ALA A 61 -5.34 -8.37 -1.91
C ALA A 61 -4.11 -8.43 -2.84
N LYS A 62 -2.91 -8.67 -2.30
CA LYS A 62 -1.68 -8.82 -3.10
C LYS A 62 -1.69 -10.11 -3.92
N SER A 63 -2.23 -11.21 -3.39
CA SER A 63 -2.23 -12.53 -4.04
C SER A 63 -3.05 -12.59 -5.32
N GLU A 64 -3.92 -11.60 -5.58
CA GLU A 64 -4.69 -11.48 -6.82
C GLU A 64 -3.88 -10.97 -8.01
N PHE A 65 -2.66 -10.48 -7.78
CA PHE A 65 -1.76 -9.98 -8.81
C PHE A 65 -0.69 -11.03 -9.14
N GLU A 66 -0.52 -11.35 -10.41
CA GLU A 66 0.40 -12.42 -10.86
C GLU A 66 1.88 -12.06 -10.67
N ASP A 67 2.23 -10.78 -10.74
CA ASP A 67 3.60 -10.30 -10.63
C ASP A 67 4.00 -10.05 -9.16
N SER A 68 4.62 -11.07 -8.56
CA SER A 68 5.13 -10.97 -7.19
C SER A 68 6.17 -9.86 -7.03
N SER A 69 6.99 -9.62 -8.07
CA SER A 69 8.04 -8.59 -8.04
C SER A 69 7.45 -7.18 -7.96
N PHE A 70 6.24 -7.00 -8.49
CA PHE A 70 5.47 -5.77 -8.34
C PHE A 70 4.85 -5.69 -6.93
N THR A 71 4.17 -6.73 -6.45
CA THR A 71 3.51 -6.71 -5.14
C THR A 71 4.46 -6.58 -3.95
N ASP A 72 5.71 -7.03 -4.12
CA ASP A 72 6.78 -6.92 -3.13
C ASP A 72 7.22 -5.45 -2.93
N LYS A 73 6.98 -4.59 -3.92
CA LYS A 73 7.25 -3.15 -3.83
C LYS A 73 6.17 -2.39 -3.04
N ILE A 74 5.11 -3.06 -2.61
CA ILE A 74 3.95 -2.41 -1.98
C ILE A 74 4.06 -2.48 -0.46
N THR A 75 4.07 -1.32 0.19
CA THR A 75 3.95 -1.17 1.63
C THR A 75 2.61 -0.52 1.96
N VAL A 76 1.83 -1.17 2.84
CA VAL A 76 0.63 -0.59 3.44
C VAL A 76 0.97 -0.08 4.83
N LEU A 77 0.58 1.14 5.16
CA LEU A 77 0.87 1.74 6.48
C LEU A 77 -0.29 2.61 6.98
N THR A 78 -0.30 2.87 8.29
CA THR A 78 -1.16 3.87 8.90
C THR A 78 -0.46 5.22 9.00
N TYR A 79 -1.19 6.32 8.81
CA TYR A 79 -0.70 7.67 9.08
C TYR A 79 -1.38 8.34 10.28
N ASP A 80 -2.41 7.71 10.86
CA ASP A 80 -3.10 8.18 12.06
C ASP A 80 -3.20 7.02 13.07
N PRO A 81 -2.05 6.52 13.56
CA PRO A 81 -2.02 5.34 14.42
C PRO A 81 -2.77 5.58 15.73
N ASP A 82 -3.59 4.61 16.16
CA ASP A 82 -4.11 4.59 17.52
C ASP A 82 -2.96 4.12 18.43
N PHE A 83 -2.79 4.77 19.58
CA PHE A 83 -1.77 4.39 20.57
C PHE A 83 -1.96 2.95 21.10
N ARG A 84 -3.11 2.34 20.84
CA ARG A 84 -3.45 0.96 21.20
C ARG A 84 -3.01 -0.07 20.18
N ASP A 85 -2.55 0.35 19.00
CA ASP A 85 -2.11 -0.55 17.93
C ASP A 85 -0.73 -1.17 18.23
N GLU A 86 0.04 -0.64 19.19
CA GLU A 86 1.25 -1.27 19.76
C GLU A 86 0.89 -2.19 20.94
N VAL A 87 0.42 -3.41 20.69
CA VAL A 87 0.32 -4.48 21.72
C VAL A 87 0.78 -5.85 21.25
#